data_AF-A0A6G4ZTL2-F1
#
_entry.id   AF-A0A6G4ZTL2-F1
#
_cell.length_a   1.000
_cell.length_b   1.000
_cell.length_c   1.000
_cell.angle_alpha   90.00
_cell.angle_beta   90.00
_cell.angle_gamma   90.00
#
_symmetry.space_group_name_H-M   'P 1'
#
loop_
_entity.id
_entity.type
_entity.pdbx_description
1 polymer ?
#
loop_
_entity_poly.entity_id
_entity_poly.type
_entity_poly.pdbx_seq_one_letter_code
_entity_poly.pdbx_strand_id
1 'polypeptide(L)'
;VNIKDVSDFYYSQVLTLSSYIPFWRNEFLILAQKLTIGTIFSNGIGAIPVPKRFFGGSEDNLRGYKYFTVSPLDEDDKPIGGRSAIYYSLEPRFRIWKPFGIVPFFDMGNVYLDQLPTFKGKWRKSVGIGLRYYSFFGPLRLDVAFPLNRREGIDPHWWIFVSLGQTF
;
A
#
# COMPACT_ATOMS: atom_id res chain seq x y z
N VAL A 1 -18.02 -24.47 -14.68
CA VAL A 1 -16.88 -23.62 -15.10
C VAL A 1 -16.50 -24.06 -16.50
N ASN A 2 -16.78 -23.24 -17.51
CA ASN A 2 -16.60 -23.60 -18.92
C ASN A 2 -15.15 -23.30 -19.31
N ILE A 3 -14.38 -24.34 -19.65
CA ILE A 3 -12.91 -24.30 -19.84
C ILE A 3 -12.58 -23.93 -21.31
N LYS A 4 -13.40 -23.06 -21.93
CA LYS A 4 -13.25 -22.64 -23.34
C LYS A 4 -12.76 -21.20 -23.53
N ASP A 5 -12.59 -20.41 -22.47
CA ASP A 5 -11.98 -19.07 -22.54
C ASP A 5 -10.47 -19.11 -22.31
N VAL A 6 -9.77 -19.85 -23.17
CA VAL A 6 -8.31 -19.75 -23.28
C VAL A 6 -7.99 -18.60 -24.25
N SER A 7 -8.19 -17.34 -23.83
CA SER A 7 -7.73 -16.18 -24.61
C SER A 7 -7.30 -14.95 -23.80
N ASP A 8 -7.44 -14.94 -22.47
CA ASP A 8 -7.12 -13.74 -21.70
C ASP A 8 -5.68 -13.80 -21.17
N PHE A 9 -4.75 -13.62 -22.11
CA PHE A 9 -3.35 -13.39 -21.80
C PHE A 9 -3.19 -11.99 -21.19
N TYR A 10 -2.56 -11.93 -20.02
CA TYR A 10 -2.13 -10.67 -19.42
C TYR A 10 -0.67 -10.79 -18.99
N TYR A 11 0.02 -9.66 -18.97
CA TYR A 11 1.41 -9.54 -18.57
C TYR A 11 1.54 -8.45 -17.52
N SER A 12 2.12 -8.79 -16.37
CA SER A 12 2.25 -7.88 -15.22
C SER A 12 3.72 -7.60 -14.93
N GLN A 13 4.04 -6.33 -14.72
CA GLN A 13 5.35 -5.89 -14.23
C GLN A 13 5.16 -5.08 -12.95
N VAL A 14 5.99 -5.35 -11.95
CA VAL A 14 6.01 -4.61 -10.69
C VAL A 14 7.45 -4.30 -10.34
N LEU A 15 7.78 -3.03 -10.20
CA LEU A 15 9.06 -2.56 -9.70
C LEU A 15 8.86 -2.07 -8.26
N THR A 16 9.67 -2.57 -7.34
CA THR A 16 9.70 -2.08 -5.95
C THR A 16 11.12 -1.67 -5.60
N LEU A 17 11.27 -0.44 -5.13
CA LEU A 17 12.50 0.12 -4.60
C LEU A 17 12.31 0.37 -3.10
N SER A 18 13.17 -0.23 -2.28
CA SER A 18 13.21 -0.02 -0.83
C SER A 18 14.60 0.47 -0.43
N SER A 19 14.68 1.48 0.42
CA SER A 19 15.97 1.97 0.95
C SER A 19 15.90 2.27 2.43
N TYR A 20 17.02 2.04 3.12
CA TYR A 20 17.18 2.23 4.57
C TYR A 20 18.43 3.06 4.82
N ILE A 21 18.25 4.26 5.35
CA ILE A 21 19.35 5.21 5.54
C ILE A 21 19.46 5.50 7.04
N PRO A 22 20.55 5.09 7.71
CA PRO A 22 20.79 5.47 9.10
C PRO A 22 21.07 6.97 9.14
N PHE A 23 20.22 7.73 9.81
CA PHE A 23 20.34 9.19 9.87
C PHE A 23 21.32 9.65 10.97
N TRP A 24 21.53 8.82 12.01
CA TRP A 24 22.41 9.12 13.13
C TRP A 24 23.39 7.98 13.41
N ARG A 25 24.59 8.32 13.92
CA ARG A 25 25.73 7.42 14.15
C ARG A 25 25.45 6.18 15.03
N ASN A 26 24.37 6.19 15.80
CA ASN A 26 24.01 5.11 16.74
C ASN A 26 22.80 4.27 16.27
N GLU A 27 22.37 4.39 15.01
CA GLU A 27 21.20 3.68 14.44
C GLU A 27 19.87 3.91 15.21
N PHE A 28 19.83 4.92 16.07
CA PHE A 28 18.63 5.30 16.81
C PHE A 28 17.48 5.69 15.88
N LEU A 29 17.83 6.26 14.72
CA LEU A 29 16.91 6.68 13.67
C LEU A 29 17.33 6.07 12.33
N ILE A 30 16.43 5.29 11.75
CA ILE A 30 16.55 4.77 10.38
C ILE A 30 15.44 5.37 9.54
N LEU A 31 15.79 6.07 8.46
CA LEU A 31 14.83 6.51 7.47
C LEU A 31 14.59 5.37 6.48
N ALA A 32 13.40 4.78 6.51
CA ALA A 32 12.97 3.76 5.56
C ALA A 32 12.01 4.36 4.54
N GLN A 33 12.17 4.01 3.27
CA GLN A 33 11.24 4.39 2.21
C GLN A 33 11.01 3.24 1.23
N LYS A 34 9.82 3.18 0.65
CA LYS A 34 9.44 2.23 -0.40
C LYS A 34 8.65 2.92 -1.48
N LEU A 35 8.99 2.62 -2.72
CA LEU A 35 8.27 3.02 -3.91
C LEU A 35 7.93 1.75 -4.70
N THR A 36 6.66 1.56 -5.00
CA THR A 36 6.18 0.47 -5.85
C THR A 36 5.47 1.07 -7.06
N ILE A 37 5.86 0.64 -8.26
CA ILE A 37 5.21 1.00 -9.52
C ILE A 37 4.81 -0.29 -10.21
N GLY A 38 3.54 -0.40 -10.60
CA GLY A 38 2.98 -1.59 -11.23
C GLY A 38 2.25 -1.27 -12.53
N THR A 39 2.33 -2.17 -13.50
CA THR A 39 1.60 -2.11 -14.78
C THR A 39 1.17 -3.52 -15.21
N ILE A 40 -0.02 -3.63 -15.79
CA ILE A 40 -0.58 -4.85 -16.35
C ILE A 40 -1.05 -4.56 -17.78
N PHE A 41 -0.38 -5.18 -18.73
CA PHE A 41 -0.76 -5.20 -20.14
C PHE A 41 -1.77 -6.33 -20.37
N SER A 42 -2.90 -5.99 -20.99
CA SER A 42 -4.01 -6.91 -21.26
C SER A 42 -4.96 -6.30 -22.30
N ASN A 43 -5.90 -7.07 -22.84
CA ASN A 43 -6.94 -6.59 -23.75
C ASN A 43 -8.10 -5.84 -23.04
N GLY A 44 -8.01 -5.68 -21.72
CA GLY A 44 -9.01 -5.01 -20.91
C GLY A 44 -8.87 -5.38 -19.44
N ILE A 45 -9.57 -4.68 -18.55
CA ILE A 45 -9.58 -5.02 -17.12
C ILE A 45 -10.28 -6.36 -16.86
N GLY A 46 -11.29 -6.71 -17.67
CA GLY A 46 -12.01 -7.99 -17.60
C GLY A 46 -11.11 -9.22 -17.82
N ALA A 47 -10.09 -9.08 -18.67
CA ALA A 47 -9.10 -10.12 -18.94
C ALA A 47 -8.10 -10.36 -17.79
N ILE A 48 -8.14 -9.54 -16.73
CA ILE A 48 -7.28 -9.69 -15.55
C ILE A 48 -8.15 -10.22 -14.41
N PRO A 49 -7.84 -11.41 -13.86
CA PRO A 49 -8.50 -11.90 -12.66
C PRO A 49 -8.43 -10.88 -11.53
N VAL A 50 -9.53 -10.67 -10.80
CA VAL A 50 -9.61 -9.66 -9.72
C VAL A 50 -8.42 -9.74 -8.74
N PRO A 51 -8.01 -10.93 -8.23
CA PRO A 51 -6.87 -11.02 -7.29
C PRO A 51 -5.50 -10.63 -7.88
N LYS A 52 -5.40 -10.45 -9.21
CA LYS A 52 -4.18 -10.06 -9.91
C LYS A 52 -4.15 -8.57 -10.25
N ARG A 53 -5.25 -7.84 -10.03
CA ARG A 53 -5.33 -6.39 -10.23
C ARG A 53 -4.65 -5.66 -9.08
N PHE A 54 -4.29 -4.40 -9.31
CA PHE A 54 -3.74 -3.56 -8.26
C PHE A 54 -4.84 -2.95 -7.40
N PHE A 55 -4.57 -2.89 -6.09
CA PHE A 55 -5.42 -2.24 -5.09
C PHE A 55 -4.55 -1.53 -4.06
N GLY A 56 -5.02 -0.38 -3.58
CA GLY A 56 -4.44 0.30 -2.43
C GLY A 56 -5.39 0.40 -1.25
N GLY A 57 -4.84 0.71 -0.08
CA GLY A 57 -5.57 0.67 1.19
C GLY A 57 -5.39 -0.67 1.87
N SER A 58 -4.13 -1.04 2.16
CA SER A 58 -3.77 -2.25 2.90
C SER A 58 -2.75 -1.91 3.99
N GLU A 59 -2.29 -2.92 4.70
CA GLU A 59 -1.21 -2.82 5.69
C GLU A 59 0.14 -2.39 5.08
N ASP A 60 0.33 -2.63 3.78
CA ASP A 60 1.60 -2.42 3.09
C ASP A 60 1.69 -1.09 2.33
N ASN A 61 0.55 -0.46 2.06
CA ASN A 61 0.48 0.81 1.36
C ASN A 61 -0.85 1.51 1.68
N LEU A 62 -0.82 2.85 1.66
CA LEU A 62 -2.03 3.67 1.84
C LEU A 62 -2.80 3.25 3.11
N ARG A 63 -2.09 3.03 4.21
CA ARG A 63 -2.70 2.64 5.48
C ARG A 63 -3.71 3.70 5.91
N GLY A 64 -4.85 3.29 6.45
CA GLY A 64 -5.91 4.19 6.91
C GLY A 64 -7.11 4.20 5.97
N TYR A 65 -6.91 3.89 4.68
CA TYR A 65 -8.01 3.71 3.75
C TYR A 65 -8.69 2.35 3.97
N LYS A 66 -10.00 2.28 3.69
CA LYS A 66 -10.76 1.02 3.75
C LYS A 66 -10.14 0.03 2.77
N TYR A 67 -10.13 -1.25 3.14
CA TYR A 67 -9.47 -2.30 2.39
C TYR A 67 -9.77 -2.22 0.89
N PHE A 68 -8.71 -2.08 0.08
CA PHE A 68 -8.74 -2.04 -1.39
C PHE A 68 -9.45 -0.86 -2.06
N THR A 69 -10.04 0.05 -1.28
CA THR A 69 -10.83 1.16 -1.84
C THR A 69 -9.99 2.22 -2.53
N VAL A 70 -8.67 2.25 -2.38
CA VAL A 70 -7.81 3.09 -3.25
C VAL A 70 -7.59 2.34 -4.55
N SER A 71 -8.65 2.28 -5.34
CA SER A 71 -8.71 1.70 -6.68
C SER A 71 -9.88 2.32 -7.44
N PRO A 72 -9.97 2.11 -8.77
CA PRO A 72 -11.21 2.28 -9.48
C PRO A 72 -12.35 1.55 -8.75
N LEU A 73 -13.47 2.23 -8.58
CA LEU A 73 -14.69 1.71 -7.95
C LEU A 73 -15.78 1.58 -9.01
N ASP A 74 -16.73 0.67 -8.79
CA ASP A 74 -17.97 0.61 -9.57
C ASP A 74 -19.00 1.64 -9.05
N GLU A 75 -20.21 1.61 -9.61
CA GLU A 75 -21.31 2.51 -9.25
C GLU A 75 -21.83 2.32 -7.80
N ASP A 76 -21.50 1.18 -7.18
CA ASP A 76 -21.87 0.83 -5.79
C ASP A 76 -20.69 1.07 -4.80
N ASP A 77 -19.66 1.82 -5.21
CA ASP A 77 -18.42 2.05 -4.45
C ASP A 77 -17.62 0.77 -4.11
N LYS A 78 -17.81 -0.33 -4.86
CA LYS A 78 -17.04 -1.57 -4.65
C LYS A 78 -15.72 -1.49 -5.42
N PRO A 79 -14.60 -1.90 -4.81
CA PRO A 79 -13.29 -1.84 -5.46
C PRO A 79 -13.19 -2.88 -6.57
N ILE A 80 -13.00 -2.41 -7.80
CA ILE A 80 -12.82 -3.29 -8.98
C ILE A 80 -11.34 -3.49 -9.34
N GLY A 81 -10.44 -2.71 -8.73
CA GLY A 81 -9.00 -2.78 -8.95
C GLY A 81 -8.56 -2.06 -10.22
N GLY A 82 -7.25 -1.94 -10.40
CA GLY A 82 -6.65 -1.28 -11.55
C GLY A 82 -5.63 -2.12 -12.30
N ARG A 83 -5.20 -1.56 -13.43
CA ARG A 83 -4.21 -2.11 -14.34
C ARG A 83 -2.84 -1.48 -14.15
N SER A 84 -2.77 -0.35 -13.47
CA SER A 84 -1.50 0.21 -13.03
C SER A 84 -1.63 0.85 -11.66
N ALA A 85 -0.50 0.99 -10.98
CA ALA A 85 -0.46 1.59 -9.64
C ALA A 85 0.87 2.25 -9.35
N ILE A 86 0.82 3.24 -8.47
CA ILE A 86 2.00 3.81 -7.82
C ILE A 86 1.71 3.93 -6.34
N TYR A 87 2.62 3.41 -5.51
CA TYR A 87 2.58 3.52 -4.06
C TYR A 87 3.93 4.03 -3.56
N TYR A 88 3.89 4.94 -2.61
CA TYR A 88 5.05 5.47 -1.92
C TYR A 88 4.77 5.46 -0.42
N SER A 89 5.76 5.03 0.35
CA SER A 89 5.70 5.02 1.81
C SER A 89 7.02 5.51 2.38
N LEU A 90 6.94 6.41 3.36
CA LEU A 90 8.05 6.96 4.11
C LEU A 90 7.87 6.68 5.60
N GLU A 91 8.90 6.11 6.23
CA GLU A 91 8.89 5.67 7.62
C GLU A 91 10.20 6.05 8.34
N PRO A 92 10.23 7.17 9.08
CA PRO A 92 11.25 7.41 10.08
C PRO A 92 11.07 6.44 11.25
N ARG A 93 12.04 5.55 11.49
CA ARG A 93 11.96 4.50 12.52
C ARG A 93 12.86 4.85 13.68
N PHE A 94 12.27 5.05 14.85
CA PHE A 94 12.97 5.36 16.09
C PHE A 94 13.03 4.13 17.00
N ARG A 95 14.23 3.76 17.46
CA ARG A 95 14.39 2.71 18.46
C ARG A 95 14.51 3.32 19.85
N ILE A 96 13.39 3.41 20.56
CA ILE A 96 13.30 4.14 21.83
C ILE A 96 13.87 3.32 22.98
N TRP A 97 13.37 2.09 23.17
CA TRP A 97 13.81 1.17 24.23
C TRP A 97 14.06 -0.21 23.63
N LYS A 98 14.90 -1.05 24.26
CA LYS A 98 15.47 -2.26 23.61
C LYS A 98 14.48 -3.09 22.76
N PRO A 99 13.26 -3.43 23.23
CA PRO A 99 12.30 -4.14 22.40
C PRO A 99 11.26 -3.23 21.73
N PHE A 100 11.21 -1.92 22.00
CA PHE A 100 10.18 -1.02 21.49
C PHE A 100 10.72 0.03 20.51
N GLY A 101 10.01 0.21 19.40
CA GLY A 101 10.25 1.28 18.44
C GLY A 101 8.96 2.03 18.10
N ILE A 102 9.11 3.29 17.69
CA ILE A 102 8.02 4.12 17.17
C ILE A 102 8.33 4.50 15.72
N VAL A 103 7.31 4.47 14.88
CA VAL A 103 7.41 4.68 13.44
C VAL A 103 6.29 5.60 12.99
N PRO A 104 6.44 6.93 13.04
CA PRO A 104 5.61 7.79 12.21
C PRO A 104 5.73 7.37 10.75
N PHE A 105 4.66 7.51 9.99
CA PHE A 105 4.68 7.20 8.57
C PHE A 105 3.82 8.14 7.74
N PHE A 106 4.17 8.22 6.46
CA PHE A 106 3.39 8.85 5.42
C PHE A 106 3.28 7.89 4.24
N ASP A 107 2.05 7.61 3.81
CA ASP A 107 1.78 6.84 2.60
C ASP A 107 1.11 7.73 1.56
N MET A 108 1.42 7.46 0.29
CA MET A 108 0.81 8.13 -0.85
C MET A 108 0.71 7.17 -2.02
N GLY A 109 -0.35 7.26 -2.80
CA GLY A 109 -0.48 6.41 -3.98
C GLY A 109 -1.78 6.58 -4.73
N ASN A 110 -1.84 5.89 -5.86
CA ASN A 110 -3.03 5.82 -6.69
C ASN A 110 -3.00 4.59 -7.59
N VAL A 111 -4.17 4.19 -8.06
CA VAL A 111 -4.40 3.02 -8.90
C VAL A 111 -5.30 3.44 -10.07
N TYR A 112 -5.00 2.95 -11.27
CA TYR A 112 -5.56 3.43 -12.52
C TYR A 112 -6.13 2.29 -13.38
N LEU A 113 -7.11 2.61 -14.22
CA LEU A 113 -7.63 1.70 -15.25
C LEU A 113 -6.71 1.62 -16.48
N ASP A 114 -5.88 2.63 -16.70
CA ASP A 114 -4.89 2.63 -17.76
C ASP A 114 -3.79 1.59 -17.51
N GLN A 115 -3.17 1.09 -18.59
CA GLN A 115 -2.05 0.16 -18.48
C GLN A 115 -0.84 0.81 -17.83
N LEU A 116 -0.61 2.10 -18.09
CA LEU A 116 0.51 2.85 -17.52
C LEU A 116 0.00 3.85 -16.47
N PRO A 117 0.73 4.05 -15.36
CA PRO A 117 0.39 5.09 -14.41
C PRO A 117 0.37 6.46 -15.08
N THR A 118 -0.77 7.14 -14.99
CA THR A 118 -0.94 8.44 -15.66
C THR A 118 -0.43 9.61 -14.82
N PHE A 119 -0.19 9.40 -13.52
CA PHE A 119 0.13 10.42 -12.51
C PHE A 119 -0.93 11.52 -12.36
N LYS A 120 -2.04 11.43 -13.11
CA LYS A 120 -3.16 12.37 -13.09
C LYS A 120 -4.18 11.96 -12.03
N GLY A 121 -5.10 12.87 -11.71
CA GLY A 121 -6.19 12.60 -10.76
C GLY A 121 -5.79 12.75 -9.29
N LYS A 122 -6.66 12.28 -8.40
CA LYS A 122 -6.54 12.50 -6.95
C LYS A 122 -5.68 11.42 -6.31
N TRP A 123 -4.45 11.77 -5.97
CA TRP A 123 -3.57 10.95 -5.15
C TRP A 123 -4.12 10.78 -3.74
N ARG A 124 -4.22 9.54 -3.27
CA ARG A 124 -4.57 9.25 -1.88
C ARG A 124 -3.35 9.32 -1.02
N LYS A 125 -3.53 9.88 0.17
CA LYS A 125 -2.46 10.13 1.14
C LYS A 125 -2.95 9.80 2.54
N SER A 126 -2.06 9.28 3.36
CA SER A 126 -2.34 9.05 4.77
C SER A 126 -1.09 9.27 5.59
N VAL A 127 -1.31 9.52 6.87
CA VAL A 127 -0.27 9.60 7.89
C VAL A 127 -0.65 8.71 9.04
N GLY A 128 0.33 8.33 9.85
CA GLY A 128 0.03 7.60 11.06
C GLY A 128 1.24 7.38 11.91
N ILE A 129 1.03 6.60 12.95
CA ILE A 129 2.05 6.23 13.90
C ILE A 129 1.98 4.72 14.16
N GLY A 130 3.15 4.09 14.10
CA GLY A 130 3.34 2.68 14.32
C GLY A 130 4.11 2.43 15.62
N LEU A 131 3.65 1.45 16.39
CA LEU A 131 4.42 0.83 17.45
C LEU A 131 5.07 -0.45 16.92
N ARG A 132 6.33 -0.68 17.27
CA ARG A 132 7.08 -1.89 16.93
C ARG A 132 7.52 -2.57 18.21
N TYR A 133 7.23 -3.86 18.35
CA TYR A 133 7.76 -4.69 19.42
C TYR A 133 8.65 -5.79 18.84
N TYR A 134 9.95 -5.71 19.08
CA TYR A 134 10.95 -6.67 18.61
C TYR A 134 10.99 -7.88 19.54
N SER A 135 10.20 -8.89 19.21
CA SER A 135 10.15 -10.16 19.94
C SER A 135 11.21 -11.15 19.43
N PHE A 136 11.38 -12.28 20.11
CA PHE A 136 12.29 -13.35 19.69
C PHE A 136 11.86 -14.05 18.39
N PHE A 137 10.58 -14.00 18.03
CA PHE A 137 10.01 -14.62 16.83
C PHE A 137 9.73 -13.60 15.71
N GLY A 138 10.19 -12.36 15.88
CA GLY A 138 10.05 -11.29 14.88
C GLY A 138 9.33 -10.05 15.40
N PRO A 139 9.32 -8.96 14.62
CA PRO A 139 8.68 -7.72 15.04
C PRO A 139 7.15 -7.81 14.96
N LEU A 140 6.47 -7.47 16.05
CA LEU A 140 5.04 -7.15 16.05
C LEU A 140 4.83 -5.68 15.68
N ARG A 141 3.78 -5.40 14.93
CA ARG A 141 3.44 -4.08 14.43
C ARG A 141 2.01 -3.72 14.80
N LEU A 142 1.83 -2.52 15.31
CA LEU A 142 0.54 -1.89 15.53
C LEU A 142 0.59 -0.50 14.90
N ASP A 143 -0.14 -0.30 13.80
CA ASP A 143 -0.18 0.97 13.08
C ASP A 143 -1.56 1.60 13.22
N VAL A 144 -1.60 2.86 13.67
CA VAL A 144 -2.81 3.69 13.65
C VAL A 144 -2.65 4.71 12.54
N ALA A 145 -3.56 4.69 11.56
CA ALA A 145 -3.44 5.42 10.32
C ALA A 145 -4.66 6.33 10.07
N PHE A 146 -4.43 7.49 9.47
CA PHE A 146 -5.42 8.54 9.21
C PHE A 146 -5.36 8.96 7.73
N PRO A 147 -6.43 8.74 6.95
CA PRO A 147 -6.54 9.29 5.59
C PRO A 147 -6.55 10.82 5.61
N LEU A 148 -5.60 11.44 4.88
CA LEU A 148 -5.53 12.91 4.77
C LEU A 148 -6.57 13.48 3.81
N ASN A 149 -6.99 12.70 2.83
CA ASN A 149 -7.99 13.08 1.83
C ASN A 149 -9.04 11.98 1.67
N ARG A 150 -9.70 11.72 2.80
CA ARG A 150 -10.85 10.82 2.97
C ARG A 150 -11.96 11.13 1.97
N ARG A 151 -12.58 10.09 1.40
CA ARG A 151 -13.87 10.18 0.72
C ARG A 151 -15.00 9.90 1.72
N GLU A 152 -15.99 10.77 1.75
CA GLU A 152 -17.20 10.55 2.56
C GLU A 152 -17.94 9.29 2.07
N GLY A 153 -18.56 8.54 2.99
CA GLY A 153 -19.24 7.28 2.70
C GLY A 153 -18.32 6.06 2.45
N ILE A 154 -17.09 6.28 1.99
CA ILE A 154 -16.18 5.19 1.57
C ILE A 154 -15.07 4.95 2.59
N ASP A 155 -14.37 6.02 2.98
CA ASP A 155 -13.15 5.92 3.78
C ASP A 155 -13.43 6.25 5.25
N PRO A 156 -12.82 5.49 6.20
CA PRO A 156 -12.96 5.72 7.62
C PRO A 156 -12.14 6.96 8.05
N HIS A 157 -12.40 7.46 9.27
CA HIS A 157 -11.61 8.55 9.83
C HIS A 157 -10.21 8.09 10.26
N TRP A 158 -10.10 6.85 10.70
CA TRP A 158 -8.86 6.19 11.08
C TRP A 158 -8.99 4.68 10.91
N TRP A 159 -7.87 3.99 10.84
CA TRP A 159 -7.81 2.54 10.78
C TRP A 159 -6.63 2.00 11.59
N ILE A 160 -6.78 0.77 12.09
CA ILE A 160 -5.72 0.08 12.84
C ILE A 160 -5.29 -1.15 12.05
N PHE A 161 -3.98 -1.31 11.89
CA PHE A 161 -3.38 -2.53 11.37
C PHE A 161 -2.55 -3.21 12.45
N VAL A 162 -2.70 -4.53 12.53
CA VAL A 162 -1.87 -5.38 13.36
C VAL A 162 -1.23 -6.41 12.45
N SER A 163 0.09 -6.54 12.51
CA SER A 163 0.81 -7.53 11.72
C SER A 163 2.02 -8.10 12.46
N LEU A 164 2.42 -9.29 12.03
CA LEU A 164 3.59 -10.00 12.50
C LEU A 164 4.62 -10.08 11.38
N GLY A 165 5.88 -9.80 11.71
CA GLY A 165 6.99 -9.90 10.78
C GLY A 165 7.38 -8.56 10.17
N GLN A 166 8.36 -8.62 9.27
CA GLN A 166 8.86 -7.43 8.59
C GLN A 166 8.17 -7.28 7.24
N THR A 167 7.17 -6.39 7.14
CA THR A 167 6.75 -5.88 5.83
C THR A 167 7.58 -4.67 5.48
N PHE A 168 8.64 -4.86 4.69
CA PHE A 168 9.22 -3.98 3.67
C PHE A 168 10.18 -4.82 2.82
#